data_AF-A0A0G4P5P6-F1
#
_entry.id   AF-A0A0G4P5P6-F1
#
_cell.length_a   1.000
_cell.length_b   1.000
_cell.length_c   1.000
_cell.angle_alpha   90.00
_cell.angle_beta   90.00
_cell.angle_gamma   90.00
#
_symmetry.space_group_name_H-M   'P 1'
#
loop_
_entity.id
_entity.type
_entity.pdbx_description
1 polymer ?
#
loop_
_entity_poly.entity_id
_entity_poly.type
_entity_poly.pdbx_seq_one_letter_code
_entity_poly.pdbx_strand_id
1 'polypeptide(L)'
;MSKDCHAVSKRSRSKTASLRILLTTSSSQLSFIVFNDRYRIIAKLGYGAYSTVWLAWDERANEYASLKVSVRIDSNNAEASPVLNEINMLQRLKQFADKDHPGLDFTRLARDIFETESLASRHHCIAYKPQGNSVRTLQEVFPNAMIPKTLVKSLIHRLFFSVNWLHATCGVAHTDISPQNVLMEIDDDTSLQDIEDQESQDPSLPTTSTIYGAMPIVVYKSRPTMLTLSGHPILTDYGQMRLVEGCVNQDWWMSDLYRAPEVLLHLPWGFPADIWSIGVMTLELLEGKNLFDPIDHVHGQYVLPLALAQYIGYLGLPPMNIIQNSPLFSTYFDAQGNWVSELPVPEASLEDFVTTIPPGEEKDQFLRFIRKILTWDPEVRATSNQIILDEWLMRPF
;
A
#
# COMPACT_ATOMS: atom_id res chain seq x y z
N MET A 1 30.47 -13.89 -27.53
CA MET A 1 29.23 -14.30 -28.22
C MET A 1 28.06 -13.81 -27.39
N SER A 2 27.32 -12.88 -27.98
CA SER A 2 26.17 -12.15 -27.41
C SER A 2 25.01 -13.09 -27.08
N LYS A 3 24.43 -12.98 -25.88
CA LYS A 3 23.06 -13.43 -25.55
C LYS A 3 22.43 -12.55 -24.48
N ASP A 4 21.62 -11.60 -24.96
CA ASP A 4 20.28 -11.25 -24.49
C ASP A 4 20.03 -11.14 -22.97
N CYS A 5 20.41 -10.00 -22.40
CA CYS A 5 19.70 -9.45 -21.24
C CYS A 5 18.36 -8.89 -21.73
N HIS A 6 17.25 -9.57 -21.43
CA HIS A 6 15.91 -9.01 -21.54
C HIS A 6 15.74 -7.88 -20.53
N ALA A 7 16.09 -6.67 -20.96
CA ALA A 7 15.71 -5.44 -20.32
C ALA A 7 14.20 -5.25 -20.48
N VAL A 8 13.43 -5.64 -19.46
CA VAL A 8 12.07 -5.08 -19.29
C VAL A 8 12.26 -3.65 -18.81
N SER A 9 12.35 -2.75 -19.79
CA SER A 9 12.35 -1.30 -19.63
C SER A 9 11.12 -0.86 -18.82
N LYS A 10 11.31 -0.62 -17.52
CA LYS A 10 10.44 0.28 -16.76
C LYS A 10 10.67 1.67 -17.36
N ARG A 11 9.76 2.07 -18.26
CA ARG A 11 9.62 3.45 -18.71
C ARG A 11 9.75 4.40 -17.52
N SER A 12 10.53 5.45 -17.74
CA SER A 12 10.83 6.48 -16.75
C SER A 12 9.56 6.93 -16.03
N ARG A 13 9.63 6.90 -14.69
CA ARG A 13 8.67 7.59 -13.83
C ARG A 13 8.80 9.09 -14.10
N SER A 14 8.02 9.57 -15.06
CA SER A 14 7.69 10.99 -15.18
C SER A 14 7.00 11.41 -13.88
N LYS A 15 7.73 12.16 -13.06
CA LYS A 15 7.18 13.00 -12.00
C LYS A 15 6.31 14.08 -12.65
N THR A 16 5.05 13.77 -12.98
CA THR A 16 3.90 14.69 -13.14
C THR A 16 2.70 13.93 -13.69
N ALA A 17 2.06 13.13 -12.85
CA ALA A 17 0.71 12.62 -13.10
C ALA A 17 -0.30 13.44 -12.29
N SER A 18 -0.49 14.72 -12.66
CA SER A 18 -1.68 15.47 -12.25
C SER A 18 -2.85 14.93 -13.09
N LEU A 19 -3.56 13.92 -12.58
CA LEU A 19 -4.78 13.37 -13.21
C LEU A 19 -5.90 14.44 -13.15
N ARG A 20 -6.53 14.91 -14.24
CA ARG A 20 -7.16 14.29 -15.43
C ARG A 20 -8.49 13.59 -15.16
N ILE A 21 -9.43 14.29 -14.52
CA ILE A 21 -10.86 13.94 -14.58
C ILE A 21 -11.65 15.12 -15.14
N LEU A 22 -12.37 14.83 -16.24
CA LEU A 22 -13.24 15.73 -16.97
C LEU A 22 -14.53 15.93 -16.18
N LEU A 23 -14.55 16.94 -15.31
CA LEU A 23 -15.82 17.60 -15.03
C LEU A 23 -16.11 18.46 -16.26
N THR A 24 -17.05 18.01 -17.09
CA THR A 24 -17.47 18.73 -18.33
C THR A 24 -18.13 20.07 -18.01
N THR A 25 -18.56 20.24 -16.76
CA THR A 25 -18.98 21.50 -16.19
C THR A 25 -17.78 22.17 -15.53
N SER A 26 -17.35 23.32 -16.07
CA SER A 26 -16.47 24.27 -15.37
C SER A 26 -17.20 24.97 -14.21
N SER A 27 -18.02 24.23 -13.47
CA SER A 27 -18.79 24.77 -12.36
C SER A 27 -17.80 25.18 -11.28
N SER A 28 -17.91 26.43 -10.84
CA SER A 28 -17.23 26.92 -9.64
C SER A 28 -17.78 26.27 -8.37
N GLN A 29 -18.93 25.59 -8.45
CA GLN A 29 -19.58 24.94 -7.32
C GLN A 29 -19.68 23.43 -7.56
N LEU A 30 -18.86 22.67 -6.82
CA LEU A 30 -18.77 21.21 -6.93
C LEU A 30 -20.08 20.50 -6.57
N SER A 31 -20.90 21.10 -5.68
CA SER A 31 -22.17 20.53 -5.22
C SER A 31 -23.24 20.35 -6.30
N PHE A 32 -23.07 20.92 -7.50
CA PHE A 32 -23.95 20.65 -8.64
C PHE A 32 -23.60 19.37 -9.40
N ILE A 33 -22.46 18.77 -9.11
CA ILE A 33 -21.96 17.59 -9.79
C ILE A 33 -22.45 16.37 -9.01
N VAL A 34 -23.30 15.56 -9.65
CA VAL A 34 -23.87 14.35 -9.05
C VAL A 34 -23.48 13.15 -9.90
N PHE A 35 -22.85 12.14 -9.29
CA PHE A 35 -22.50 10.88 -9.93
C PHE A 35 -23.58 9.83 -9.65
N ASN A 36 -23.93 9.04 -10.67
CA ASN A 36 -24.90 7.94 -10.56
C ASN A 36 -26.26 8.37 -9.96
N ASP A 37 -26.68 9.62 -10.21
CA ASP A 37 -27.89 10.24 -9.64
C ASP A 37 -28.02 10.04 -8.11
N ARG A 38 -26.89 10.00 -7.40
CA ARG A 38 -26.81 9.61 -5.99
C ARG A 38 -25.72 10.34 -5.21
N TYR A 39 -24.52 10.44 -5.78
CA TYR A 39 -23.34 10.94 -5.07
C TYR A 39 -23.09 12.39 -5.44
N ARG A 40 -23.53 13.33 -4.60
CA ARG A 40 -23.28 14.76 -4.77
C ARG A 40 -21.86 15.10 -4.33
N ILE A 41 -21.03 15.60 -5.23
CA ILE A 41 -19.63 15.92 -4.95
C ILE A 41 -19.53 17.15 -4.04
N ILE A 42 -18.70 17.06 -3.01
CA ILE A 42 -18.44 18.14 -2.06
C ILE A 42 -17.07 18.74 -2.36
N ALA A 43 -16.00 17.98 -2.13
CA ALA A 43 -14.63 18.47 -2.22
C ALA A 43 -13.70 17.38 -2.79
N LYS A 44 -12.58 17.78 -3.37
CA LYS A 44 -11.52 16.84 -3.76
C LYS A 44 -10.64 16.53 -2.56
N LEU A 45 -10.48 15.26 -2.21
CA LEU A 45 -9.65 14.81 -1.08
C LEU A 45 -8.22 14.49 -1.52
N GLY A 46 -8.05 13.88 -2.70
CA GLY A 46 -6.73 13.39 -3.10
C GLY A 46 -6.66 12.89 -4.54
N TYR A 47 -5.47 12.48 -4.94
CA TYR A 47 -5.23 11.83 -6.23
C TYR A 47 -4.01 10.91 -6.15
N GLY A 48 -4.03 9.86 -6.98
CA GLY A 48 -2.93 8.93 -7.18
C GLY A 48 -2.60 8.79 -8.67
N ALA A 49 -1.79 7.79 -9.02
CA ALA A 49 -1.39 7.56 -10.41
C ALA A 49 -2.54 7.17 -11.35
N TYR A 50 -3.60 6.55 -10.81
CA TYR A 50 -4.69 5.96 -11.60
C TYR A 50 -6.09 6.44 -11.19
N SER A 51 -6.22 7.31 -10.20
CA SER A 51 -7.52 7.77 -9.72
C SER A 51 -7.45 9.11 -8.99
N THR A 52 -8.60 9.79 -8.86
CA THR A 52 -8.82 10.86 -7.88
C THR A 52 -9.84 10.42 -6.85
N VAL A 53 -9.75 10.95 -5.63
CA VAL A 53 -10.69 10.67 -4.55
C VAL A 53 -11.41 11.95 -4.17
N TRP A 54 -12.73 11.86 -4.08
CA TRP A 54 -13.63 12.97 -3.78
C TRP A 54 -14.46 12.67 -2.54
N LEU A 55 -14.71 13.68 -1.72
CA LEU A 55 -15.75 13.66 -0.71
C LEU A 55 -17.09 13.89 -1.43
N ALA A 56 -18.08 13.09 -1.08
CA ALA A 56 -19.43 13.19 -1.61
C ALA A 56 -20.46 12.97 -0.51
N TRP A 57 -21.67 13.49 -0.72
CA TRP A 57 -22.86 13.13 0.04
C TRP A 57 -23.62 12.04 -0.71
N ASP A 58 -23.93 10.93 -0.05
CA ASP A 58 -24.80 9.88 -0.58
C ASP A 58 -26.26 10.23 -0.30
N GLU A 59 -26.97 10.75 -1.31
CA GLU A 59 -28.37 11.21 -1.19
C GLU A 59 -29.35 10.07 -0.85
N ARG A 60 -28.98 8.80 -1.08
CA ARG A 60 -29.85 7.66 -0.74
C ARG A 60 -29.66 7.20 0.70
N ALA A 61 -28.41 7.17 1.15
CA ALA A 61 -28.07 6.71 2.50
C ALA A 61 -28.08 7.85 3.54
N ASN A 62 -28.10 9.11 3.10
CA ASN A 62 -27.99 10.32 3.93
C ASN A 62 -26.73 10.30 4.82
N GLU A 63 -25.59 9.97 4.22
CA GLU A 63 -24.29 9.93 4.88
C GLU A 63 -23.17 10.39 3.94
N TYR A 64 -22.01 10.73 4.50
CA TYR A 64 -20.81 10.99 3.70
C TYR A 64 -20.28 9.71 3.04
N ALA A 65 -19.71 9.89 1.85
CA ALA A 65 -19.02 8.87 1.08
C ALA A 65 -17.71 9.43 0.51
N SER A 66 -16.73 8.55 0.30
CA SER A 66 -15.56 8.88 -0.50
C SER A 66 -15.63 8.15 -1.83
N LEU A 67 -15.52 8.91 -2.93
CA LEU A 67 -15.66 8.40 -4.29
C LEU A 67 -14.30 8.39 -4.98
N LYS A 68 -13.77 7.19 -5.21
CA LYS A 68 -12.56 6.96 -6.02
C LYS A 68 -12.99 6.85 -7.48
N VAL A 69 -12.58 7.81 -8.30
CA VAL A 69 -12.86 7.86 -9.73
C VAL A 69 -11.59 7.57 -10.50
N SER A 70 -11.60 6.52 -11.31
CA SER A 70 -10.42 6.04 -12.04
C SER A 70 -10.18 6.81 -13.34
N VAL A 71 -8.92 6.80 -13.80
CA VAL A 71 -8.58 7.29 -15.14
C VAL A 71 -9.26 6.47 -16.22
N ARG A 72 -9.33 7.06 -17.41
CA ARG A 72 -9.70 6.35 -18.63
C ARG A 72 -8.87 5.07 -18.74
N ILE A 73 -9.57 3.94 -18.84
CA ILE A 73 -8.96 2.66 -19.21
C ILE A 73 -9.02 2.58 -20.72
N ASP A 74 -7.86 2.56 -21.38
CA ASP A 74 -7.84 2.22 -22.80
C ASP A 74 -8.12 0.72 -22.93
N SER A 75 -9.16 0.39 -23.69
CA SER A 75 -9.70 -0.97 -23.88
C SER A 75 -8.70 -2.00 -24.45
N ASN A 76 -7.51 -1.56 -24.86
CA ASN A 76 -6.50 -2.43 -25.45
C ASN A 76 -5.61 -3.17 -24.43
N ASN A 77 -5.67 -2.84 -23.12
CA ASN A 77 -4.86 -3.48 -22.07
C ASN A 77 -5.68 -3.83 -20.81
N ALA A 78 -6.89 -4.35 -20.99
CA ALA A 78 -7.82 -4.62 -19.89
C ALA A 78 -7.28 -5.64 -18.86
N GLU A 79 -6.57 -6.69 -19.29
CA GLU A 79 -6.16 -7.79 -18.40
C GLU A 79 -5.06 -7.42 -17.39
N ALA A 80 -4.26 -6.38 -17.65
CA ALA A 80 -3.20 -5.93 -16.76
C ALA A 80 -3.51 -4.60 -16.04
N SER A 81 -4.76 -4.12 -16.11
CA SER A 81 -5.15 -2.84 -15.54
C SER A 81 -5.27 -2.92 -14.01
N PRO A 82 -4.49 -2.14 -13.23
CA PRO A 82 -4.64 -2.10 -11.77
C PRO A 82 -6.05 -1.71 -11.32
N VAL A 83 -6.75 -0.88 -12.12
CA VAL A 83 -8.13 -0.46 -11.81
C VAL A 83 -9.11 -1.62 -11.92
N LEU A 84 -9.02 -2.42 -12.99
CA LEU A 84 -9.90 -3.58 -13.16
C LEU A 84 -9.56 -4.67 -12.15
N ASN A 85 -8.27 -4.85 -11.84
CA ASN A 85 -7.86 -5.76 -10.78
C ASN A 85 -8.46 -5.34 -9.43
N GLU A 86 -8.40 -4.04 -9.06
CA GLU A 86 -9.00 -3.54 -7.83
C GLU A 86 -10.51 -3.84 -7.76
N ILE A 87 -11.25 -3.61 -8.84
CA ILE A 87 -12.69 -3.90 -8.92
C ILE A 87 -12.99 -5.39 -8.76
N ASN A 88 -12.27 -6.23 -9.50
CA ASN A 88 -12.44 -7.69 -9.43
C ASN A 88 -12.14 -8.21 -8.02
N MET A 89 -11.11 -7.67 -7.38
CA MET A 89 -10.73 -8.03 -6.01
C MET A 89 -11.78 -7.58 -5.01
N LEU A 90 -12.28 -6.34 -5.10
CA LEU A 90 -13.38 -5.86 -4.25
C LEU A 90 -14.65 -6.70 -4.40
N GLN A 91 -15.02 -7.06 -5.63
CA GLN A 91 -16.16 -7.92 -5.91
C GLN A 91 -15.96 -9.32 -5.30
N ARG A 92 -14.75 -9.88 -5.37
CA ARG A 92 -14.40 -11.13 -4.71
C ARG A 92 -14.50 -10.99 -3.20
N LEU A 93 -13.83 -10.00 -2.59
CA LEU A 93 -13.82 -9.76 -1.15
C LEU A 93 -15.25 -9.64 -0.59
N LYS A 94 -16.16 -8.98 -1.32
CA LYS A 94 -17.57 -8.88 -0.96
C LYS A 94 -18.27 -10.24 -0.84
N GLN A 95 -17.90 -11.25 -1.64
CA GLN A 95 -18.47 -12.60 -1.55
C GLN A 95 -18.06 -13.33 -0.25
N PHE A 96 -16.96 -12.91 0.38
CA PHE A 96 -16.44 -13.47 1.62
C PHE A 96 -16.79 -12.62 2.85
N ALA A 97 -17.41 -11.46 2.65
CA ALA A 97 -17.78 -10.52 3.71
C ALA A 97 -19.06 -10.92 4.46
N ASP A 98 -19.51 -12.17 4.31
CA ASP A 98 -20.67 -12.73 5.01
C ASP A 98 -20.20 -13.50 6.26
N LYS A 99 -19.82 -12.78 7.34
CA LYS A 99 -19.66 -13.26 8.74
C LYS A 99 -19.04 -12.17 9.63
N ASP A 100 -19.28 -12.24 10.94
CA ASP A 100 -18.63 -11.45 12.01
C ASP A 100 -17.12 -11.74 12.15
N HIS A 101 -16.37 -11.63 11.05
CA HIS A 101 -14.93 -11.87 11.04
C HIS A 101 -14.19 -10.60 11.49
N PRO A 102 -13.33 -10.66 12.52
CA PRO A 102 -12.69 -9.47 13.11
C PRO A 102 -11.78 -8.70 12.14
N GLY A 103 -11.34 -9.34 11.06
CA GLY A 103 -10.57 -8.67 10.00
C GLY A 103 -11.36 -7.68 9.14
N LEU A 104 -12.70 -7.78 9.11
CA LEU A 104 -13.54 -6.87 8.32
C LEU A 104 -13.50 -5.44 8.85
N ASP A 105 -13.40 -5.26 10.17
CA ASP A 105 -13.32 -3.96 10.83
C ASP A 105 -12.07 -3.16 10.42
N PHE A 106 -11.05 -3.85 9.91
CA PHE A 106 -9.76 -3.26 9.52
C PHE A 106 -9.51 -3.32 8.01
N THR A 107 -10.54 -3.61 7.21
CA THR A 107 -10.43 -3.77 5.75
C THR A 107 -11.43 -2.88 5.02
N ARG A 108 -10.97 -2.07 4.07
CA ARG A 108 -11.82 -1.15 3.32
C ARG A 108 -12.67 -1.86 2.26
N LEU A 109 -13.96 -2.05 2.49
CA LEU A 109 -14.85 -2.63 1.47
C LEU A 109 -15.59 -1.55 0.67
N ALA A 110 -15.84 -1.85 -0.61
CA ALA A 110 -16.64 -0.98 -1.48
C ALA A 110 -18.12 -1.05 -1.07
N ARG A 111 -18.72 0.12 -0.84
CA ARG A 111 -20.18 0.26 -0.64
C ARG A 111 -20.93 0.14 -1.98
N ASP A 112 -20.36 0.74 -3.03
CA ASP A 112 -20.93 0.73 -4.38
C ASP A 112 -19.80 0.74 -5.42
N ILE A 113 -20.05 0.14 -6.58
CA ILE A 113 -19.15 0.13 -7.74
C ILE A 113 -20.00 0.35 -8.98
N PHE A 114 -19.68 1.40 -9.74
CA PHE A 114 -20.43 1.76 -10.94
C PHE A 114 -19.53 2.40 -12.01
N GLU A 115 -20.07 2.59 -13.20
CA GLU A 115 -19.42 3.30 -14.30
C GLU A 115 -20.10 4.64 -14.54
N THR A 116 -19.32 5.64 -14.93
CA THR A 116 -19.81 6.94 -15.37
C THR A 116 -19.22 7.29 -16.73
N GLU A 117 -20.03 7.94 -17.57
CA GLU A 117 -19.65 8.37 -18.91
C GLU A 117 -19.39 9.87 -18.91
N SER A 118 -18.21 10.26 -19.38
CA SER A 118 -17.95 11.64 -19.85
C SER A 118 -17.88 11.64 -21.38
N LEU A 119 -18.01 12.81 -22.01
CA LEU A 119 -18.15 13.05 -23.46
C LEU A 119 -17.27 12.20 -24.40
N ALA A 120 -16.16 11.61 -23.93
CA ALA A 120 -15.30 10.73 -24.71
C ALA A 120 -14.71 9.51 -23.94
N SER A 121 -15.11 9.24 -22.69
CA SER A 121 -14.54 8.12 -21.91
C SER A 121 -15.43 7.62 -20.79
N ARG A 122 -15.37 6.30 -20.58
CA ARG A 122 -15.90 5.61 -19.40
C ARG A 122 -14.89 5.61 -18.27
N HIS A 123 -15.39 5.82 -17.07
CA HIS A 123 -14.61 5.81 -15.84
C HIS A 123 -15.28 4.87 -14.85
N HIS A 124 -14.49 4.01 -14.21
CA HIS A 124 -14.97 3.26 -13.07
C HIS A 124 -14.92 4.12 -11.81
N CYS A 125 -15.97 3.98 -11.00
CA CYS A 125 -16.14 4.66 -9.74
C CYS A 125 -16.35 3.63 -8.63
N ILE A 126 -15.66 3.83 -7.51
CA ILE A 126 -15.79 3.01 -6.31
C ILE A 126 -16.15 3.95 -5.15
N ALA A 127 -17.30 3.71 -4.52
CA ALA A 127 -17.74 4.44 -3.34
C ALA A 127 -17.36 3.67 -2.07
N TYR A 128 -16.77 4.36 -1.11
CA TYR A 128 -16.36 3.83 0.19
C TYR A 128 -16.95 4.66 1.34
N LYS A 129 -17.04 4.08 2.54
CA LYS A 129 -17.06 4.89 3.78
C LYS A 129 -15.86 5.84 3.75
N PRO A 130 -15.96 7.13 4.10
CA PRO A 130 -14.80 8.00 4.21
C PRO A 130 -13.83 7.50 5.29
N GLN A 131 -12.54 7.64 5.04
CA GLN A 131 -11.47 7.44 6.02
C GLN A 131 -10.60 8.70 6.04
N GLY A 132 -9.84 8.84 7.11
CA GLY A 132 -8.90 9.93 7.30
C GLY A 132 -7.60 9.70 6.52
N ASN A 133 -6.55 10.32 7.04
CA ASN A 133 -5.24 10.33 6.42
C ASN A 133 -4.58 8.95 6.39
N SER A 134 -3.67 8.75 5.44
CA SER A 134 -2.81 7.58 5.43
C SER A 134 -1.87 7.55 6.64
N VAL A 135 -1.43 6.36 7.04
CA VAL A 135 -0.40 6.19 8.06
C VAL A 135 0.91 6.88 7.65
N ARG A 136 1.20 7.01 6.35
CA ARG A 136 2.33 7.83 5.86
C ARG A 136 2.17 9.30 6.22
N THR A 137 1.01 9.89 5.94
CA THR A 137 0.74 11.30 6.27
C THR A 137 0.78 11.51 7.78
N LEU A 138 0.29 10.54 8.56
CA LEU A 138 0.42 10.52 10.01
C LEU A 138 1.88 10.46 10.45
N GLN A 139 2.70 9.63 9.81
CA GLN A 139 4.11 9.51 10.12
C GLN A 139 4.86 10.83 9.92
N GLU A 140 4.58 11.54 8.82
CA GLU A 140 5.23 12.81 8.45
C GLU A 140 5.01 13.94 9.48
N VAL A 141 3.99 13.85 10.33
CA VAL A 141 3.75 14.86 11.36
C VAL A 141 4.47 14.60 12.68
N PHE A 142 4.97 13.37 12.90
CA PHE A 142 5.78 13.08 14.07
C PHE A 142 7.24 13.53 13.87
N PRO A 143 7.93 13.98 14.93
CA PRO A 143 9.35 14.32 14.85
C PRO A 143 10.17 13.17 14.28
N ASN A 144 11.02 13.49 13.30
CA ASN A 144 11.86 12.52 12.58
C ASN A 144 11.09 11.36 11.91
N ALA A 145 9.80 11.55 11.63
CA ALA A 145 8.94 10.51 11.08
C ALA A 145 8.81 9.25 11.99
N MET A 146 9.05 9.37 13.29
CA MET A 146 8.97 8.28 14.25
C MET A 146 7.62 8.28 14.98
N ILE A 147 6.79 7.27 14.75
CA ILE A 147 5.50 7.11 15.43
C ILE A 147 5.72 6.47 16.80
N PRO A 148 5.03 6.93 17.86
CA PRO A 148 5.13 6.31 19.18
C PRO A 148 4.89 4.80 19.13
N LYS A 149 5.77 4.03 19.77
CA LYS A 149 5.73 2.55 19.83
C LYS A 149 4.35 2.00 20.18
N THR A 150 3.63 2.63 21.11
CA THR A 150 2.29 2.20 21.52
C THR A 150 1.28 2.29 20.38
N LEU A 151 1.37 3.34 19.56
CA LEU A 151 0.56 3.51 18.37
C LEU A 151 0.99 2.54 17.27
N VAL A 152 2.29 2.37 17.00
CA VAL A 152 2.78 1.37 16.03
C VAL A 152 2.28 -0.03 16.39
N LYS A 153 2.46 -0.44 17.64
CA LYS A 153 1.96 -1.73 18.13
C LYS A 153 0.46 -1.90 17.91
N SER A 154 -0.33 -0.86 18.19
CA SER A 154 -1.77 -0.86 17.98
C SER A 154 -2.17 -0.96 16.50
N LEU A 155 -1.45 -0.26 15.63
CA LEU A 155 -1.66 -0.29 14.18
C LEU A 155 -1.34 -1.69 13.62
N ILE A 156 -0.17 -2.21 13.94
CA ILE A 156 0.32 -3.49 13.43
C ILE A 156 -0.55 -4.65 13.91
N HIS A 157 -0.97 -4.65 15.18
CA HIS A 157 -1.84 -5.68 15.71
C HIS A 157 -3.18 -5.76 14.96
N ARG A 158 -3.84 -4.62 14.74
CA ARG A 158 -5.11 -4.54 14.00
C ARG A 158 -4.95 -4.89 12.52
N LEU A 159 -3.87 -4.47 11.90
CA LEU A 159 -3.57 -4.78 10.50
C LEU A 159 -3.44 -6.30 10.27
N PHE A 160 -2.87 -7.04 11.22
CA PHE A 160 -2.80 -8.50 11.09
C PHE A 160 -4.18 -9.18 11.07
N PHE A 161 -5.22 -8.63 11.70
CA PHE A 161 -6.58 -9.18 11.58
C PHE A 161 -7.12 -9.04 10.15
N SER A 162 -6.90 -7.88 9.51
CA SER A 162 -7.24 -7.66 8.10
C SER A 162 -6.51 -8.66 7.20
N VAL A 163 -5.19 -8.76 7.34
CA VAL A 163 -4.37 -9.67 6.53
C VAL A 163 -4.72 -11.14 6.77
N ASN A 164 -5.03 -11.51 8.01
CA ASN A 164 -5.50 -12.86 8.31
C ASN A 164 -6.81 -13.19 7.59
N TRP A 165 -7.75 -12.25 7.52
CA TRP A 165 -8.98 -12.45 6.74
C TRP A 165 -8.69 -12.63 5.24
N LEU A 166 -7.83 -11.79 4.67
CA LEU A 166 -7.42 -11.88 3.27
C LEU A 166 -6.80 -13.25 2.96
N HIS A 167 -5.88 -13.71 3.82
CA HIS A 167 -5.15 -14.96 3.65
C HIS A 167 -6.04 -16.18 3.90
N ALA A 168 -6.62 -16.29 5.09
CA ALA A 168 -7.29 -17.49 5.56
C ALA A 168 -8.72 -17.65 5.03
N THR A 169 -9.40 -16.56 4.67
CA THR A 169 -10.80 -16.60 4.22
C THR A 169 -10.93 -16.29 2.74
N CYS A 170 -10.20 -15.31 2.21
CA CYS A 170 -10.36 -14.86 0.83
C CYS A 170 -9.39 -15.53 -0.17
N GLY A 171 -8.32 -16.16 0.32
CA GLY A 171 -7.32 -16.85 -0.50
C GLY A 171 -6.43 -15.90 -1.34
N VAL A 172 -6.30 -14.64 -0.92
CA VAL A 172 -5.59 -13.58 -1.67
C VAL A 172 -4.48 -12.93 -0.85
N ALA A 173 -3.42 -12.46 -1.52
CA ALA A 173 -2.37 -11.62 -0.93
C ALA A 173 -2.53 -10.16 -1.40
N HIS A 174 -2.22 -9.22 -0.51
CA HIS A 174 -2.30 -7.79 -0.77
C HIS A 174 -1.18 -7.32 -1.70
N THR A 175 0.06 -7.77 -1.44
CA THR A 175 1.32 -7.56 -2.19
C THR A 175 1.84 -6.12 -2.25
N ASP A 176 1.08 -5.14 -1.78
CA ASP A 176 1.50 -3.72 -1.73
C ASP A 176 1.22 -3.07 -0.36
N ILE A 177 1.51 -3.79 0.74
CA ILE A 177 1.32 -3.24 2.08
C ILE A 177 2.43 -2.24 2.38
N SER A 178 2.04 -0.99 2.68
CA SER A 178 2.92 0.10 3.06
C SER A 178 2.14 1.16 3.86
N PRO A 179 2.80 2.13 4.52
CA PRO A 179 2.10 3.21 5.23
C PRO A 179 1.16 4.05 4.35
N GLN A 180 1.34 4.06 3.02
CA GLN A 180 0.46 4.77 2.09
C GLN A 180 -0.89 4.07 1.91
N ASN A 181 -0.89 2.74 2.02
CA ASN A 181 -2.05 1.89 1.74
C ASN A 181 -2.77 1.45 3.03
N VAL A 182 -2.51 2.14 4.14
CA VAL A 182 -3.24 2.01 5.40
C VAL A 182 -3.79 3.39 5.77
N LEU A 183 -5.11 3.51 5.88
CA LEU A 183 -5.79 4.75 6.27
C LEU A 183 -6.19 4.70 7.74
N MET A 184 -6.32 5.86 8.38
CA MET A 184 -6.92 5.97 9.71
C MET A 184 -8.43 6.10 9.60
N GLU A 185 -9.19 5.39 10.43
CA GLU A 185 -10.61 5.63 10.59
C GLU A 185 -10.88 7.04 11.14
N ILE A 186 -12.02 7.61 10.75
CA ILE A 186 -12.57 8.85 11.35
C ILE A 186 -13.59 8.46 12.42
N ASP A 187 -13.47 9.06 13.61
CA ASP A 187 -14.37 8.75 14.73
C ASP A 187 -15.79 9.30 14.50
N ASP A 188 -15.87 10.48 13.91
CA ASP A 188 -17.13 11.17 13.58
C ASP A 188 -17.01 12.03 12.31
N ASP A 189 -18.15 12.56 11.87
CA ASP A 189 -18.26 13.37 10.66
C ASP A 189 -17.82 14.82 10.83
N THR A 190 -17.38 15.27 12.02
CA THR A 190 -17.01 16.68 12.28
C THR A 190 -15.92 17.14 11.30
N SER A 191 -14.89 16.31 11.11
CA SER A 191 -13.81 16.61 10.17
C SER A 191 -14.26 16.68 8.71
N LEU A 192 -15.34 15.98 8.35
CA LEU A 192 -15.93 16.01 7.01
C LEU A 192 -16.85 17.23 6.81
N GLN A 193 -17.63 17.58 7.83
CA GLN A 193 -18.45 18.79 7.88
C GLN A 193 -17.58 20.03 7.77
N ASP A 194 -16.46 20.09 8.47
CA ASP A 194 -15.49 21.19 8.37
C ASP A 194 -14.98 21.37 6.92
N ILE A 195 -14.77 20.27 6.18
CA ILE A 195 -14.36 20.32 4.77
C ILE A 195 -15.50 20.85 3.89
N GLU A 196 -16.74 20.39 4.12
CA GLU A 196 -17.93 20.86 3.39
C GLU A 196 -18.18 22.36 3.62
N ASP A 197 -18.06 22.83 4.87
CA ASP A 197 -18.22 24.24 5.24
C ASP A 197 -17.13 25.10 4.60
N GLN A 198 -15.86 24.66 4.66
CA GLN A 198 -14.75 25.36 4.02
C GLN A 198 -14.91 25.45 2.51
N GLU A 199 -15.30 24.35 1.85
CA GLU A 199 -15.52 24.34 0.40
C GLU A 199 -16.75 25.16 -0.01
N SER A 200 -17.75 25.29 0.86
CA SER A 200 -18.91 26.16 0.65
C SER A 200 -18.56 27.65 0.79
N GLN A 201 -17.68 28.00 1.73
CA GLN A 201 -17.24 29.39 1.99
C GLN A 201 -16.16 29.86 1.01
N ASP A 202 -15.24 28.98 0.65
CA ASP A 202 -14.13 29.22 -0.26
C ASP A 202 -14.09 28.08 -1.31
N PRO A 203 -14.85 28.18 -2.41
CA PRO A 203 -14.89 27.10 -3.40
C PRO A 203 -13.54 26.90 -4.12
N SER A 204 -13.13 25.65 -4.27
CA SER A 204 -11.92 25.28 -5.00
C SER A 204 -12.08 25.59 -6.49
N LEU A 205 -11.49 26.70 -6.93
CA LEU A 205 -11.60 27.12 -8.32
C LEU A 205 -10.92 26.13 -9.27
N PRO A 206 -11.62 25.68 -10.33
CA PRO A 206 -11.02 24.81 -11.33
C PRO A 206 -9.91 25.55 -12.09
N THR A 207 -8.76 24.90 -12.25
CA THR A 207 -7.71 25.37 -13.15
C THR A 207 -7.73 24.54 -14.43
N THR A 208 -7.75 25.21 -15.58
CA THR A 208 -7.58 24.54 -16.88
C THR A 208 -6.10 24.34 -17.19
N SER A 209 -5.71 23.09 -17.43
CA SER A 209 -4.35 22.75 -17.83
C SER A 209 -4.34 22.28 -19.28
N THR A 210 -3.56 22.97 -20.12
CA THR A 210 -3.33 22.63 -21.52
C THR A 210 -2.00 21.89 -21.63
N ILE A 211 -2.01 20.59 -21.31
CA ILE A 211 -0.80 19.78 -21.41
C ILE A 211 -0.80 19.06 -22.78
N TYR A 212 0.24 19.28 -23.58
CA TYR A 212 0.54 18.59 -24.86
C TYR A 212 -0.54 18.67 -25.96
N GLY A 213 -1.12 19.85 -26.22
CA GLY A 213 -1.99 20.04 -27.40
C GLY A 213 -3.29 19.22 -27.40
N ALA A 214 -3.62 18.57 -26.28
CA ALA A 214 -4.90 17.91 -26.04
C ALA A 214 -5.95 18.91 -25.54
N MET A 215 -7.22 18.47 -25.56
CA MET A 215 -8.37 19.21 -25.05
C MET A 215 -8.11 19.83 -23.65
N PRO A 216 -8.60 21.06 -23.37
CA PRO A 216 -8.42 21.69 -22.06
C PRO A 216 -9.04 20.83 -20.94
N ILE A 217 -8.25 20.55 -19.90
CA ILE A 217 -8.64 19.68 -18.78
C ILE A 217 -8.87 20.50 -17.52
N VAL A 218 -9.98 20.24 -16.84
CA VAL A 218 -10.34 20.86 -15.56
C VAL A 218 -9.65 20.12 -14.41
N VAL A 219 -8.91 20.85 -13.57
CA VAL A 219 -8.22 20.31 -12.38
C VAL A 219 -8.65 21.08 -11.15
N TYR A 220 -9.13 20.37 -10.13
CA TYR A 220 -9.43 20.92 -8.81
C TYR A 220 -8.28 20.69 -7.84
N LYS A 221 -8.04 21.68 -6.97
CA LYS A 221 -7.10 21.57 -5.85
C LYS A 221 -7.68 20.63 -4.79
N SER A 222 -6.85 19.78 -4.20
CA SER A 222 -7.27 18.95 -3.08
C SER A 222 -7.36 19.78 -1.80
N ARG A 223 -8.39 19.54 -0.98
CA ARG A 223 -8.53 20.10 0.37
C ARG A 223 -7.80 19.18 1.36
N PRO A 224 -6.97 19.74 2.27
CA PRO A 224 -6.35 18.95 3.32
C PRO A 224 -7.41 18.44 4.30
N THR A 225 -7.29 17.19 4.71
CA THR A 225 -8.10 16.58 5.76
C THR A 225 -7.45 16.79 7.12
N MET A 226 -8.25 17.03 8.17
CA MET A 226 -7.72 17.09 9.53
C MET A 226 -7.01 15.78 9.90
N LEU A 227 -5.90 15.91 10.63
CA LEU A 227 -5.12 14.77 11.11
C LEU A 227 -5.86 14.09 12.26
N THR A 228 -6.48 12.96 11.97
CA THR A 228 -7.03 12.08 13.01
C THR A 228 -5.91 11.21 13.58
N LEU A 229 -5.58 11.44 14.86
CA LEU A 229 -4.62 10.63 15.62
C LEU A 229 -5.32 9.46 16.34
N SER A 230 -6.64 9.50 16.40
CA SER A 230 -7.54 8.46 16.89
C SER A 230 -8.03 7.57 15.73
N GLY A 231 -8.73 6.49 16.07
CA GLY A 231 -9.26 5.55 15.08
C GLY A 231 -8.39 4.31 14.85
N HIS A 232 -8.96 3.36 14.10
CA HIS A 232 -8.33 2.08 13.75
C HIS A 232 -7.69 2.14 12.35
N PRO A 233 -6.62 1.36 12.08
CA PRO A 233 -6.06 1.25 10.75
C PRO A 233 -6.99 0.48 9.83
N ILE A 234 -7.17 0.98 8.61
CA ILE A 234 -7.99 0.40 7.57
C ILE A 234 -7.09 0.13 6.35
N LEU A 235 -6.88 -1.15 6.02
CA LEU A 235 -6.14 -1.56 4.82
C LEU A 235 -6.95 -1.22 3.56
N THR A 236 -6.29 -0.62 2.56
CA THR A 236 -6.92 -0.14 1.32
C THR A 236 -6.00 -0.38 0.10
N ASP A 237 -6.53 -0.12 -1.09
CA ASP A 237 -5.82 -0.16 -2.39
C ASP A 237 -5.48 -1.58 -2.85
N TYR A 238 -6.48 -2.19 -3.48
CA TYR A 238 -6.41 -3.59 -3.91
C TYR A 238 -5.95 -3.79 -5.35
N GLY A 239 -5.45 -2.72 -6.00
CA GLY A 239 -5.08 -2.77 -7.41
C GLY A 239 -3.91 -3.72 -7.71
N GLN A 240 -3.09 -4.04 -6.71
CA GLN A 240 -1.96 -4.97 -6.85
C GLN A 240 -2.24 -6.38 -6.33
N MET A 241 -3.39 -6.63 -5.70
CA MET A 241 -3.67 -7.94 -5.08
C MET A 241 -3.61 -9.10 -6.06
N ARG A 242 -3.33 -10.28 -5.51
CA ARG A 242 -3.15 -11.52 -6.27
C ARG A 242 -3.84 -12.69 -5.59
N LEU A 243 -4.43 -13.56 -6.40
CA LEU A 243 -4.89 -14.87 -5.93
C LEU A 243 -3.66 -15.73 -5.62
N VAL A 244 -3.66 -16.34 -4.45
CA VAL A 244 -2.58 -17.25 -4.03
C VAL A 244 -3.10 -18.68 -4.02
N GLU A 245 -4.32 -18.89 -3.54
CA GLU A 245 -4.92 -20.20 -3.52
C GLU A 245 -5.14 -20.75 -4.94
N GLY A 246 -4.52 -21.89 -5.24
CA GLY A 246 -4.59 -22.53 -6.57
C GLY A 246 -3.73 -21.87 -7.66
N CYS A 247 -2.90 -20.89 -7.32
CA CYS A 247 -2.02 -20.19 -8.26
C CYS A 247 -0.55 -20.32 -7.85
N VAL A 248 0.35 -20.33 -8.84
CA VAL A 248 1.79 -20.19 -8.62
C VAL A 248 2.19 -18.81 -9.09
N ASN A 249 2.58 -17.95 -8.16
CA ASN A 249 3.06 -16.60 -8.45
C ASN A 249 4.59 -16.58 -8.37
N GLN A 250 5.27 -16.07 -9.41
CA GLN A 250 6.74 -16.01 -9.50
C GLN A 250 7.24 -14.75 -10.22
N ASP A 251 6.32 -13.86 -10.61
CA ASP A 251 6.65 -12.60 -11.25
C ASP A 251 7.31 -11.61 -10.28
N TRP A 252 8.06 -10.65 -10.84
CA TRP A 252 8.64 -9.54 -10.09
C TRP A 252 7.53 -8.57 -9.66
N TRP A 253 6.96 -8.86 -8.49
CA TRP A 253 5.82 -8.15 -7.93
C TRP A 253 6.21 -7.46 -6.61
N MET A 254 5.31 -6.67 -6.03
CA MET A 254 5.53 -5.83 -4.83
C MET A 254 6.35 -4.54 -5.03
N SER A 255 6.09 -3.58 -4.14
CA SER A 255 6.81 -2.32 -4.01
C SER A 255 8.29 -2.51 -3.64
N ASP A 256 9.14 -1.66 -4.21
CA ASP A 256 10.60 -1.79 -4.13
C ASP A 256 11.16 -1.85 -2.69
N LEU A 257 10.60 -1.07 -1.77
CA LEU A 257 11.07 -0.98 -0.38
C LEU A 257 10.53 -2.09 0.55
N TYR A 258 9.46 -2.78 0.15
CA TYR A 258 8.75 -3.77 1.00
C TYR A 258 8.75 -5.18 0.42
N ARG A 259 9.53 -5.40 -0.64
CA ARG A 259 9.55 -6.66 -1.41
C ARG A 259 10.10 -7.81 -0.58
N ALA A 260 9.42 -8.95 -0.60
CA ALA A 260 9.86 -10.13 0.14
C ALA A 260 11.09 -10.81 -0.51
N PRO A 261 11.94 -11.51 0.26
CA PRO A 261 13.18 -12.09 -0.25
C PRO A 261 12.95 -13.17 -1.31
N GLU A 262 11.87 -13.95 -1.22
CA GLU A 262 11.50 -14.93 -2.24
C GLU A 262 11.27 -14.28 -3.62
N VAL A 263 10.73 -13.06 -3.65
CA VAL A 263 10.58 -12.29 -4.90
C VAL A 263 11.94 -11.80 -5.41
N LEU A 264 12.83 -11.34 -4.51
CA LEU A 264 14.20 -10.95 -4.88
C LEU A 264 15.00 -12.11 -5.47
N LEU A 265 14.78 -13.31 -4.93
CA LEU A 265 15.41 -14.54 -5.36
C LEU A 265 14.72 -15.18 -6.59
N HIS A 266 13.71 -14.53 -7.18
CA HIS A 266 12.92 -15.06 -8.31
C HIS A 266 12.32 -16.45 -8.02
N LEU A 267 11.95 -16.69 -6.76
CA LEU A 267 11.28 -17.89 -6.30
C LEU A 267 9.76 -17.68 -6.26
N PRO A 268 8.98 -18.77 -6.22
CA PRO A 268 7.55 -18.66 -6.00
C PRO A 268 7.23 -17.95 -4.69
N TRP A 269 6.16 -17.16 -4.68
CA TRP A 269 5.74 -16.37 -3.52
C TRP A 269 4.23 -16.51 -3.27
N GLY A 270 3.80 -16.21 -2.05
CA GLY A 270 2.42 -16.32 -1.60
C GLY A 270 2.10 -15.43 -0.41
N PHE A 271 1.21 -15.88 0.48
CA PHE A 271 0.79 -15.15 1.68
C PHE A 271 1.94 -14.59 2.56
N PRO A 272 3.06 -15.30 2.75
CA PRO A 272 4.18 -14.78 3.57
C PRO A 272 4.78 -13.47 3.07
N ALA A 273 4.56 -13.09 1.80
CA ALA A 273 5.04 -11.83 1.25
C ALA A 273 4.42 -10.60 1.95
N ASP A 274 3.13 -10.66 2.29
CA ASP A 274 2.45 -9.58 3.04
C ASP A 274 2.98 -9.46 4.47
N ILE A 275 3.27 -10.59 5.10
CA ILE A 275 3.82 -10.63 6.45
C ILE A 275 5.18 -9.93 6.48
N TRP A 276 6.02 -10.19 5.49
CA TRP A 276 7.30 -9.49 5.31
C TRP A 276 7.11 -7.98 5.19
N SER A 277 6.21 -7.52 4.31
CA SER A 277 5.94 -6.09 4.12
C SER A 277 5.48 -5.42 5.42
N ILE A 278 4.67 -6.08 6.25
CA ILE A 278 4.26 -5.57 7.57
C ILE A 278 5.47 -5.47 8.50
N GLY A 279 6.40 -6.42 8.48
CA GLY A 279 7.64 -6.35 9.28
C GLY A 279 8.49 -5.15 8.93
N VAL A 280 8.75 -4.95 7.63
CA VAL A 280 9.50 -3.78 7.14
C VAL A 280 8.77 -2.49 7.51
N MET A 281 7.45 -2.44 7.33
CA MET A 281 6.63 -1.29 7.71
C MET A 281 6.70 -1.02 9.22
N THR A 282 6.66 -2.04 10.07
CA THR A 282 6.75 -1.90 11.53
C THR A 282 8.03 -1.16 11.93
N LEU A 283 9.16 -1.57 11.35
CA LEU A 283 10.46 -0.95 11.60
C LEU A 283 10.54 0.48 11.05
N GLU A 284 9.95 0.74 9.88
CA GLU A 284 9.88 2.08 9.31
C GLU A 284 9.08 3.05 10.19
N LEU A 285 7.93 2.60 10.70
CA LEU A 285 7.08 3.44 11.55
C LEU A 285 7.75 3.75 12.89
N LEU A 286 8.54 2.81 13.45
CA LEU A 286 9.28 3.02 14.69
C LEU A 286 10.47 3.97 14.47
N GLU A 287 11.32 3.68 13.49
CA GLU A 287 12.63 4.32 13.36
C GLU A 287 12.66 5.49 12.37
N GLY A 288 11.52 5.80 11.72
CA GLY A 288 11.37 6.92 10.79
C GLY A 288 12.13 6.77 9.47
N LYS A 289 12.71 5.61 9.22
CA LYS A 289 13.45 5.25 8.00
C LYS A 289 13.18 3.79 7.64
N ASN A 290 13.18 3.48 6.35
CA ASN A 290 13.01 2.10 5.90
C ASN A 290 14.22 1.23 6.28
N LEU A 291 14.00 -0.07 6.50
CA LEU A 291 15.07 -1.03 6.80
C LEU A 291 16.03 -1.19 5.61
N PHE A 292 15.50 -1.11 4.39
CA PHE A 292 16.24 -1.28 3.15
C PHE A 292 16.16 -0.03 2.27
N ASP A 293 17.26 0.27 1.60
CA ASP A 293 17.34 1.33 0.60
C ASP A 293 18.10 0.82 -0.63
N PRO A 294 17.45 0.01 -1.48
CA PRO A 294 18.06 -0.61 -2.64
C PRO A 294 18.01 0.29 -3.89
N ILE A 295 17.91 1.61 -3.71
CA ILE A 295 17.79 2.56 -4.81
C ILE A 295 19.13 3.24 -5.07
N ASP A 296 19.58 3.18 -6.31
CA ASP A 296 20.61 4.09 -6.80
C ASP A 296 19.99 5.49 -6.93
N HIS A 297 20.30 6.35 -5.97
CA HIS A 297 19.79 7.73 -5.92
C HIS A 297 20.29 8.63 -7.05
N VAL A 298 21.35 8.24 -7.76
CA VAL A 298 21.85 8.99 -8.94
C VAL A 298 20.93 8.76 -10.14
N HIS A 299 20.55 7.50 -10.38
CA HIS A 299 19.75 7.11 -11.55
C HIS A 299 18.25 6.87 -11.24
N GLY A 300 17.88 6.84 -9.96
CA GLY A 300 16.54 6.53 -9.47
C GLY A 300 16.10 5.10 -9.78
N GLN A 301 17.03 4.15 -9.75
CA GLN A 301 16.80 2.76 -10.17
C GLN A 301 16.99 1.77 -9.03
N TYR A 302 16.18 0.71 -9.07
CA TYR A 302 16.32 -0.40 -8.14
C TYR A 302 17.56 -1.24 -8.49
N VAL A 303 18.39 -1.54 -7.49
CA VAL A 303 19.61 -2.33 -7.64
C VAL A 303 19.50 -3.62 -6.82
N LEU A 304 19.20 -4.72 -7.51
CA LEU A 304 19.01 -6.04 -6.89
C LEU A 304 20.20 -6.52 -6.02
N PRO A 305 21.47 -6.47 -6.48
CA PRO A 305 22.58 -6.93 -5.63
C PRO A 305 22.78 -6.05 -4.39
N LEU A 306 22.40 -4.76 -4.45
CA LEU A 306 22.42 -3.88 -3.28
C LEU A 306 21.34 -4.31 -2.27
N ALA A 307 20.13 -4.64 -2.75
CA ALA A 307 19.07 -5.18 -1.91
C ALA A 307 19.51 -6.48 -1.22
N LEU A 308 20.02 -7.46 -1.98
CA LEU A 308 20.47 -8.74 -1.41
C LEU A 308 21.58 -8.55 -0.37
N ALA A 309 22.56 -7.68 -0.62
CA ALA A 309 23.60 -7.37 0.35
C ALA A 309 23.01 -6.79 1.65
N GLN A 310 22.07 -5.84 1.57
CA GLN A 310 21.39 -5.29 2.75
C GLN A 310 20.60 -6.35 3.52
N TYR A 311 19.91 -7.27 2.82
CA TYR A 311 19.16 -8.35 3.46
C TYR A 311 20.09 -9.30 4.21
N ILE A 312 21.22 -9.67 3.58
CA ILE A 312 22.26 -10.48 4.22
C ILE A 312 22.86 -9.76 5.43
N GLY A 313 23.04 -8.44 5.35
CA GLY A 313 23.55 -7.63 6.47
C GLY A 313 22.69 -7.77 7.73
N TYR A 314 21.36 -7.67 7.60
CA TYR A 314 20.46 -7.75 8.76
C TYR A 314 20.10 -9.17 9.18
N LEU A 315 19.98 -10.11 8.23
CA LEU A 315 19.43 -11.44 8.49
C LEU A 315 20.49 -12.56 8.50
N GLY A 316 21.72 -12.25 8.10
CA GLY A 316 22.71 -13.26 7.75
C GLY A 316 22.44 -13.89 6.38
N LEU A 317 23.31 -14.84 6.00
CA LEU A 317 23.20 -15.53 4.73
C LEU A 317 21.87 -16.31 4.63
N PRO A 318 21.22 -16.29 3.46
CA PRO A 318 20.01 -17.07 3.25
C PRO A 318 20.29 -18.58 3.33
N PRO A 319 19.32 -19.39 3.78
CA PRO A 319 19.49 -20.84 3.85
C PRO A 319 19.83 -21.46 2.50
N MET A 320 20.80 -22.37 2.49
CA MET A 320 21.33 -23.00 1.27
C MET A 320 20.24 -23.70 0.44
N ASN A 321 19.32 -24.40 1.12
CA ASN A 321 18.21 -25.11 0.48
C ASN A 321 17.25 -24.18 -0.29
N ILE A 322 17.25 -22.88 0.01
CA ILE A 322 16.41 -21.89 -0.66
C ILE A 322 17.16 -21.30 -1.84
N ILE A 323 18.36 -20.78 -1.60
CA ILE A 323 19.12 -20.08 -2.65
C ILE A 323 19.51 -21.01 -3.79
N GLN A 324 19.72 -22.30 -3.56
CA GLN A 324 20.01 -23.26 -4.63
C GLN A 324 18.89 -23.38 -5.66
N ASN A 325 17.64 -23.09 -5.26
CA ASN A 325 16.49 -23.09 -6.17
C ASN A 325 16.35 -21.77 -6.93
N SER A 326 17.10 -20.73 -6.55
CA SER A 326 17.05 -19.43 -7.21
C SER A 326 17.83 -19.47 -8.52
N PRO A 327 17.28 -18.92 -9.62
CA PRO A 327 18.04 -18.72 -10.86
C PRO A 327 19.23 -17.75 -10.68
N LEU A 328 19.27 -17.01 -9.56
CA LEU A 328 20.34 -16.06 -9.25
C LEU A 328 21.51 -16.70 -8.48
N PHE A 329 21.40 -17.98 -8.10
CA PHE A 329 22.38 -18.66 -7.24
C PHE A 329 23.81 -18.49 -7.77
N SER A 330 24.08 -18.95 -8.99
CA SER A 330 25.41 -18.89 -9.59
C SER A 330 25.90 -17.48 -9.91
N THR A 331 25.00 -16.48 -9.88
CA THR A 331 25.35 -15.08 -10.15
C THR A 331 25.88 -14.38 -8.90
N TYR A 332 25.33 -14.70 -7.73
CA TYR A 332 25.63 -13.98 -6.48
C TYR A 332 26.18 -14.83 -5.34
N PHE A 333 26.16 -16.17 -5.48
CA PHE A 333 26.61 -17.11 -4.46
C PHE A 333 27.58 -18.15 -5.03
N ASP A 334 28.54 -18.58 -4.22
CA ASP A 334 29.43 -19.71 -4.55
C ASP A 334 28.76 -21.07 -4.24
N ALA A 335 29.48 -22.16 -4.54
CA ALA A 335 29.00 -23.53 -4.30
C ALA A 335 28.78 -23.85 -2.80
N GLN A 336 29.29 -23.03 -1.89
CA GLN A 336 29.11 -23.13 -0.44
C GLN A 336 28.01 -22.18 0.08
N GLY A 337 27.41 -21.36 -0.79
CA GLY A 337 26.35 -20.42 -0.44
C GLY A 337 26.87 -19.08 0.11
N ASN A 338 28.17 -18.80 -0.01
CA ASN A 338 28.73 -17.53 0.39
C ASN A 338 28.45 -16.46 -0.66
N TRP A 339 28.25 -15.22 -0.21
CA TRP A 339 28.07 -14.06 -1.07
C TRP A 339 29.35 -13.72 -1.83
N VAL A 340 29.28 -13.65 -3.17
CA VAL A 340 30.44 -13.37 -4.05
C VAL A 340 30.29 -12.13 -4.94
N SER A 341 29.23 -11.34 -4.74
CA SER A 341 29.04 -10.09 -5.48
C SER A 341 30.08 -9.04 -5.10
N GLU A 342 30.37 -8.11 -6.01
CA GLU A 342 31.29 -6.99 -5.78
C GLU A 342 30.77 -6.00 -4.71
N LEU A 343 29.46 -5.97 -4.47
CA LEU A 343 28.86 -5.12 -3.46
C LEU A 343 29.11 -5.72 -2.06
N PRO A 344 29.76 -4.98 -1.13
CA PRO A 344 30.01 -5.48 0.21
C PRO A 344 28.70 -5.62 0.99
N VAL A 345 28.63 -6.65 1.83
CA VAL A 345 27.57 -6.80 2.82
C VAL A 345 27.78 -5.73 3.90
N PRO A 346 26.80 -4.87 4.19
CA PRO A 346 26.92 -3.87 5.25
C PRO A 346 26.99 -4.55 6.63
N GLU A 347 27.83 -4.03 7.51
CA GLU A 347 27.82 -4.37 8.93
C GLU A 347 26.57 -3.74 9.57
N ALA A 348 25.50 -4.51 9.64
CA ALA A 348 24.20 -4.07 10.14
C ALA A 348 23.61 -5.09 11.10
N SER A 349 22.78 -4.64 12.03
CA SER A 349 22.04 -5.51 12.94
C SER A 349 20.67 -4.93 13.24
N LEU A 350 19.69 -5.79 13.55
CA LEU A 350 18.38 -5.32 14.00
C LEU A 350 18.49 -4.67 15.38
N GLU A 351 19.44 -5.11 16.21
CA GLU A 351 19.76 -4.53 17.52
C GLU A 351 20.14 -3.05 17.41
N ASP A 352 21.02 -2.70 16.46
CA ASP A 352 21.48 -1.33 16.26
C ASP A 352 20.46 -0.48 15.47
N PHE A 353 19.69 -1.12 14.59
CA PHE A 353 18.64 -0.44 13.85
C PHE A 353 17.51 0.04 14.77
N VAL A 354 17.11 -0.77 15.75
CA VAL A 354 16.00 -0.46 16.67
C VAL A 354 16.51 0.41 17.81
N THR A 355 16.41 1.73 17.65
CA THR A 355 16.86 2.70 18.64
C THR A 355 15.75 3.20 19.55
N THR A 356 14.49 3.12 19.09
CA THR A 356 13.33 3.63 19.82
C THR A 356 12.92 2.78 21.02
N ILE A 357 13.33 1.51 21.06
CA ILE A 357 13.12 0.62 22.20
C ILE A 357 14.45 0.46 22.94
N PRO A 358 14.55 0.90 24.21
CA PRO A 358 15.80 0.83 24.96
C PRO A 358 16.17 -0.63 25.26
N PRO A 359 17.47 -0.94 25.43
CA PRO A 359 17.92 -2.28 25.81
C PRO A 359 17.21 -2.81 27.07
N GLY A 360 16.78 -4.07 27.01
CA GLY A 360 16.06 -4.73 28.09
C GLY A 360 15.05 -5.75 27.55
N GLU A 361 14.27 -6.33 28.46
CA GLU A 361 13.35 -7.43 28.14
C GLU A 361 12.35 -7.09 27.02
N GLU A 362 11.85 -5.84 26.96
CA GLU A 362 10.94 -5.43 25.90
C GLU A 362 11.61 -5.41 24.52
N LYS A 363 12.86 -4.93 24.45
CA LYS A 363 13.63 -4.95 23.19
C LYS A 363 13.88 -6.39 22.75
N ASP A 364 14.21 -7.27 23.69
CA ASP A 364 14.42 -8.70 23.38
C ASP A 364 13.13 -9.35 22.86
N GLN A 365 11.98 -9.04 23.44
CA GLN A 365 10.66 -9.49 22.96
C GLN A 365 10.37 -8.95 21.56
N PHE A 366 10.59 -7.65 21.32
CA PHE A 366 10.39 -7.06 20.00
C PHE A 366 11.31 -7.68 18.94
N LEU A 367 12.59 -7.91 19.28
CA LEU A 367 13.55 -8.53 18.37
C LEU A 367 13.19 -9.98 18.06
N ARG A 368 12.64 -10.74 19.03
CA ARG A 368 12.08 -12.07 18.76
C ARG A 368 10.86 -12.00 17.86
N PHE A 369 9.95 -11.06 18.10
CA PHE A 369 8.77 -10.81 17.29
C PHE A 369 9.15 -10.50 15.83
N ILE A 370 10.02 -9.52 15.60
CA ILE A 370 10.37 -9.09 14.25
C ILE A 370 11.17 -10.15 13.48
N ARG A 371 11.96 -10.98 14.16
CA ARG A 371 12.69 -12.10 13.54
C ARG A 371 11.78 -13.22 13.03
N LYS A 372 10.64 -13.46 13.68
CA LYS A 372 9.61 -14.39 13.18
C LYS A 372 9.00 -13.92 11.85
N ILE A 373 8.97 -12.60 11.64
CA ILE A 373 8.44 -11.95 10.45
C ILE A 373 9.50 -11.84 9.35
N LEU A 374 10.69 -11.34 9.69
CA LEU A 374 11.80 -11.15 8.76
C LEU A 374 12.65 -12.43 8.64
N THR A 375 12.00 -13.50 8.16
CA THR A 375 12.63 -14.81 7.91
C THR A 375 12.78 -15.03 6.41
N TRP A 376 13.96 -15.50 5.98
CA TRP A 376 14.27 -15.82 4.58
C TRP A 376 13.31 -16.84 3.98
N ASP A 377 13.06 -17.94 4.70
CA ASP A 377 12.18 -19.02 4.27
C ASP A 377 10.71 -18.63 4.43
N PRO A 378 9.94 -18.47 3.33
CA PRO A 378 8.52 -18.17 3.45
C PRO A 378 7.71 -19.28 4.13
N GLU A 379 8.17 -20.53 4.09
CA GLU A 379 7.49 -21.67 4.74
C GLU A 379 7.72 -21.70 6.27
N VAL A 380 8.82 -21.12 6.74
CA VAL A 380 9.15 -21.00 8.18
C VAL A 380 8.67 -19.65 8.73
N ARG A 381 8.54 -18.64 7.88
CA ARG A 381 8.06 -17.30 8.25
C ARG A 381 6.70 -17.41 8.93
N ALA A 382 6.54 -16.72 10.06
CA ALA A 382 5.32 -16.82 10.84
C ALA A 382 4.11 -16.33 10.03
N THR A 383 2.98 -17.01 10.21
CA THR A 383 1.69 -16.63 9.63
C THR A 383 1.02 -15.51 10.43
N SER A 384 0.08 -14.79 9.82
CA SER A 384 -0.72 -13.78 10.51
C SER A 384 -1.41 -14.32 11.78
N ASN A 385 -1.98 -15.53 11.74
CA ASN A 385 -2.58 -16.20 12.91
C ASN A 385 -1.59 -16.40 14.06
N GLN A 386 -0.34 -16.79 13.77
CA GLN A 386 0.68 -16.98 14.80
C GLN A 386 1.15 -15.63 15.38
N ILE A 387 1.23 -14.60 14.54
CA ILE A 387 1.76 -13.29 14.93
C ILE A 387 0.77 -12.50 15.79
N ILE A 388 -0.53 -12.56 15.51
CA ILE A 388 -1.56 -11.84 16.28
C ILE A 388 -1.48 -12.15 17.79
N LEU A 389 -1.09 -13.39 18.14
CA LEU A 389 -0.98 -13.87 19.51
C LEU A 389 0.42 -13.70 20.12
N ASP A 390 1.32 -13.00 19.43
CA ASP A 390 2.70 -12.84 19.89
C ASP A 390 2.78 -12.05 21.21
N GLU A 391 3.73 -12.45 22.07
CA GLU A 391 3.95 -11.84 23.38
C GLU A 391 4.14 -10.32 23.31
N TRP A 392 4.87 -9.83 22.30
CA TRP A 392 5.14 -8.40 22.18
C TRP A 392 3.87 -7.63 21.82
N LEU A 393 3.00 -8.16 20.95
CA LEU A 393 1.73 -7.53 20.59
C LEU A 393 0.71 -7.60 21.73
N MET A 394 0.69 -8.70 22.49
CA MET A 394 -0.28 -8.92 23.57
C MET A 394 0.11 -8.28 24.91
N ARG A 395 1.35 -7.82 25.07
CA ARG A 395 1.82 -7.19 26.31
C ARG A 395 0.96 -5.95 26.66
N PRO A 396 0.36 -5.85 27.86
CA PRO A 396 -0.36 -4.64 28.27
C PRO A 396 0.58 -3.44 28.42
N PHE A 397 0.03 -2.23 28.29
CA PHE A 397 0.77 -0.97 28.35
C PHE A 397 1.35 -0.68 29.74
#